data_AF-A0A1S3DR96-F1
#
_entry.id   AF-A0A1S3DR96-F1
#
_cell.length_a   1.000
_cell.length_b   1.000
_cell.length_c   1.000
_cell.angle_alpha   90.00
_cell.angle_beta   90.00
_cell.angle_gamma   90.00
#
_symmetry.space_group_name_H-M   'P 1'
#
loop_
_entity.id
_entity.type
_entity.pdbx_description
1 polymer ?
#
loop_
_entity_poly.entity_id
_entity_poly.type
_entity_poly.pdbx_seq_one_letter_code
_entity_poly.pdbx_strand_id
1 'polypeptide(L)'
;ENLGCFGASKKKKESQQVQQQVASTSRRNEPVKGMELLWQPEVVQSYLSLLQRCSNPETLEAAAGALQNLAACYWQPSIEIRAAVRKEKGLPILVELLRMEVDRVVCAAATALRNLAIDQRNKELIGMKNSDIQLSNTK
;
A
#
# COMPACT_ATOMS: atom_id res chain seq x y z
N GLU A 1 -18.32 16.16 13.91
CA GLU A 1 -16.96 16.70 13.69
C GLU A 1 -16.02 15.51 13.56
N ASN A 2 -15.50 15.29 12.35
CA ASN A 2 -14.87 14.03 11.96
C ASN A 2 -13.35 14.21 11.97
N LEU A 3 -12.72 13.91 13.09
CA LEU A 3 -11.26 13.89 13.22
C LEU A 3 -10.75 12.55 12.66
N GLY A 4 -10.57 12.50 11.35
CA GLY A 4 -9.82 11.42 10.71
C GLY A 4 -8.40 11.38 11.27
N CYS A 5 -7.85 10.17 11.38
CA CYS A 5 -6.53 9.83 11.95
C CYS A 5 -5.32 10.50 11.24
N PHE A 6 -5.56 11.33 10.22
CA PHE A 6 -4.54 11.96 9.38
C PHE A 6 -4.74 13.47 9.37
N GLY A 7 -4.27 14.13 10.43
CA GLY A 7 -4.20 15.59 10.50
C GLY A 7 -3.46 16.14 9.27
N ALA A 8 -4.15 16.95 8.48
CA ALA A 8 -3.58 17.63 7.34
C ALA A 8 -2.52 18.64 7.82
N SER A 9 -1.25 18.43 7.48
CA SER A 9 -0.23 19.47 7.55
C SER A 9 0.76 19.32 6.40
N LYS A 10 0.63 20.26 5.45
CA LYS A 10 1.55 20.46 4.33
C LYS A 10 2.91 20.88 4.86
N LYS A 11 3.98 20.14 4.52
CA LYS A 11 5.33 20.72 4.40
C LYS A 11 6.16 20.01 3.33
N LYS A 12 7.11 20.79 2.83
CA LYS A 12 7.74 20.82 1.50
C LYS A 12 8.67 19.61 1.22
N LYS A 13 8.73 19.22 -0.06
CA LYS A 13 9.64 18.24 -0.68
C LYS A 13 11.12 18.49 -0.34
N GLU A 14 11.85 17.42 -0.04
CA GLU A 14 13.25 17.25 -0.42
C GLU A 14 13.45 15.88 -1.06
N SER A 15 14.03 15.89 -2.26
CA SER A 15 14.36 14.70 -3.04
C SER A 15 15.74 14.21 -2.60
N GLN A 16 15.80 13.12 -1.83
CA GLN A 16 17.06 12.43 -1.58
C GLN A 16 17.13 11.16 -2.44
N GLN A 17 17.94 11.22 -3.49
CA GLN A 17 18.47 10.04 -4.16
C GLN A 17 19.45 9.35 -3.21
N VAL A 18 19.11 8.18 -2.69
CA VAL A 18 20.03 7.37 -1.88
C VAL A 18 20.10 5.95 -2.42
N GLN A 19 21.36 5.53 -2.48
CA GLN A 19 21.98 4.39 -3.11
C GLN A 19 21.34 3.05 -2.73
N GLN A 20 21.14 2.21 -3.74
CA GLN A 20 20.55 0.89 -3.63
C GLN A 20 21.56 -0.08 -2.97
N GLN A 21 21.61 -0.10 -1.64
CA GLN A 21 22.33 -1.15 -0.91
C GLN A 21 21.45 -2.39 -0.83
N VAL A 22 21.83 -3.40 -1.60
CA VAL A 22 21.25 -4.74 -1.58
C VAL A 22 21.77 -5.44 -0.31
N ALA A 23 21.04 -5.30 0.81
CA ALA A 23 21.29 -6.10 1.99
C ALA A 23 20.81 -7.53 1.74
N SER A 24 21.75 -8.47 1.69
CA SER A 24 21.48 -9.91 1.64
C SER A 24 20.58 -10.32 2.79
N THR A 25 19.46 -10.98 2.49
CA THR A 25 18.56 -11.57 3.49
C THR A 25 19.29 -12.69 4.23
N SER A 26 19.92 -12.38 5.36
CA SER A 26 20.33 -13.40 6.33
C SER A 26 19.08 -14.19 6.73
N ARG A 27 19.08 -15.49 6.42
CA ARG A 27 18.06 -16.43 6.89
C ARG A 27 18.09 -16.42 8.41
N ARG A 28 17.13 -15.75 9.05
CA ARG A 28 16.99 -15.73 10.50
C ARG A 28 16.44 -17.09 10.94
N ASN A 29 17.15 -17.78 11.82
CA ASN A 29 16.76 -19.08 12.36
C ASN A 29 15.75 -18.99 13.52
N GLU A 30 15.48 -17.78 14.03
CA GLU A 30 14.51 -17.58 15.10
C GLU A 30 13.14 -17.12 14.58
N PRO A 31 12.03 -17.64 15.14
CA PRO A 31 10.70 -17.20 14.77
C PRO A 31 10.48 -15.73 15.17
N VAL A 32 9.85 -14.97 14.28
CA VAL A 32 9.50 -13.56 14.51
C VAL A 32 8.51 -13.45 15.67
N LYS A 33 8.74 -12.52 16.59
CA LYS A 33 7.91 -12.33 17.79
C LYS A 33 7.68 -10.85 18.10
N GLY A 34 6.68 -10.58 18.94
CA GLY A 34 6.39 -9.24 19.45
C GLY A 34 6.05 -8.25 18.34
N MET A 35 6.61 -7.05 18.42
CA MET A 35 6.30 -5.96 17.48
C MET A 35 6.77 -6.24 16.06
N GLU A 36 7.79 -7.09 15.86
CA GLU A 36 8.29 -7.41 14.52
C GLU A 36 7.22 -8.03 13.62
N LEU A 37 6.23 -8.70 14.22
CA LEU A 37 5.08 -9.25 13.50
C LEU A 37 4.31 -8.19 12.71
N LEU A 38 4.34 -6.91 13.12
CA LEU A 38 3.57 -5.83 12.50
C LEU A 38 4.02 -5.51 11.07
N TRP A 39 5.27 -5.78 10.73
CA TRP A 39 5.87 -5.42 9.44
C TRP A 39 6.46 -6.61 8.68
N GLN A 40 6.09 -7.84 9.06
CA GLN A 40 6.44 -9.01 8.26
C GLN A 40 5.63 -9.03 6.96
N PRO A 41 6.20 -9.44 5.81
CA PRO A 41 5.49 -9.51 4.54
C PRO A 41 4.15 -10.28 4.59
N GLU A 42 4.06 -11.30 5.45
CA GLU A 42 2.90 -12.17 5.64
C GLU A 42 1.64 -11.41 6.09
N VAL A 43 1.79 -10.28 6.81
CA VAL A 43 0.63 -9.47 7.24
C VAL A 43 -0.15 -8.89 6.07
N VAL A 44 0.49 -8.76 4.90
CA VAL A 44 -0.15 -8.24 3.70
C VAL A 44 -1.34 -9.11 3.30
N GLN A 45 -1.21 -10.43 3.35
CA GLN A 45 -2.31 -11.33 2.99
C GLN A 45 -3.51 -11.15 3.93
N SER A 46 -3.27 -10.92 5.23
CA SER A 46 -4.33 -10.66 6.20
C SER A 46 -5.10 -9.38 5.85
N TYR A 47 -4.40 -8.27 5.57
CA TYR A 47 -5.05 -7.02 5.18
C TYR A 47 -5.76 -7.12 3.83
N LEU A 48 -5.16 -7.77 2.83
CA LEU A 48 -5.81 -7.96 1.53
C LEU A 48 -7.06 -8.84 1.64
N SER A 49 -7.06 -9.87 2.49
CA SER A 49 -8.24 -10.70 2.74
C SER A 49 -9.39 -9.89 3.35
N LEU A 50 -9.09 -8.97 4.28
CA LEU A 50 -10.08 -8.04 4.81
C LEU A 50 -10.65 -7.13 3.71
N LEU A 51 -9.78 -6.56 2.87
CA LEU A 51 -10.19 -5.68 1.78
C LEU A 51 -11.10 -6.36 0.75
N GLN A 52 -10.94 -7.67 0.52
CA GLN A 52 -11.74 -8.42 -0.45
C GLN A 52 -13.05 -8.97 0.11
N ARG A 53 -13.10 -9.25 1.42
CA ARG A 53 -14.19 -10.03 2.03
C ARG A 53 -15.13 -9.17 2.88
N CYS A 54 -14.68 -8.01 3.33
CA CYS A 54 -15.48 -7.13 4.18
C CYS A 54 -16.21 -6.08 3.35
N SER A 55 -17.43 -5.72 3.78
CA SER A 55 -18.20 -4.60 3.24
C SER A 55 -18.28 -3.41 4.21
N ASN A 56 -17.89 -3.61 5.49
CA ASN A 56 -17.88 -2.55 6.49
C ASN A 56 -16.83 -1.48 6.13
N PRO A 57 -17.23 -0.22 5.88
CA PRO A 57 -16.30 0.82 5.49
C PRO A 57 -15.21 1.12 6.53
N GLU A 58 -15.51 0.97 7.82
CA GLU A 58 -14.52 1.17 8.90
C GLU A 58 -13.37 0.15 8.77
N THR A 59 -13.71 -1.11 8.50
CA THR A 59 -12.74 -2.20 8.33
C THR A 59 -11.90 -1.99 7.07
N LEU A 60 -12.54 -1.57 5.98
CA LEU A 60 -11.86 -1.30 4.72
C LEU A 60 -10.89 -0.12 4.84
N GLU A 61 -11.34 0.98 5.46
CA GLU A 61 -10.50 2.14 5.75
C GLU A 61 -9.31 1.76 6.64
N ALA A 62 -9.54 1.03 7.73
CA ALA A 62 -8.49 0.61 8.64
C ALA A 62 -7.45 -0.31 7.96
N ALA A 63 -7.89 -1.29 7.17
CA ALA A 63 -7.00 -2.20 6.46
C ALA A 63 -6.19 -1.48 5.37
N ALA A 64 -6.82 -0.59 4.59
CA ALA A 64 -6.13 0.24 3.61
C ALA A 64 -5.14 1.21 4.28
N GLY A 65 -5.53 1.80 5.42
CA GLY A 65 -4.68 2.66 6.25
C GLY A 65 -3.47 1.92 6.84
N ALA A 66 -3.64 0.66 7.25
CA ALA A 66 -2.52 -0.16 7.70
C ALA A 66 -1.50 -0.40 6.57
N LEU A 67 -1.97 -0.79 5.38
CA LEU A 67 -1.10 -0.93 4.20
C LEU A 67 -0.42 0.39 3.80
N GLN A 68 -1.13 1.51 3.92
CA GLN A 68 -0.57 2.84 3.71
C GLN A 68 0.61 3.10 4.63
N ASN A 69 0.45 2.86 5.94
CA ASN A 69 1.49 3.07 6.95
C ASN A 69 2.69 2.15 6.70
N LEU A 70 2.45 0.87 6.43
CA LEU A 70 3.50 -0.11 6.19
C LEU A 70 4.30 0.20 4.91
N ALA A 71 3.69 0.84 3.91
CA ALA A 71 4.35 1.19 2.65
C ALA A 71 5.07 2.56 2.65
N ALA A 72 4.94 3.36 3.71
CA ALA A 72 5.27 4.79 3.70
C ALA A 72 6.78 5.13 3.66
N CYS A 73 7.64 4.28 4.24
CA CYS A 73 9.05 4.64 4.51
C CYS A 73 10.04 4.00 3.51
N TYR A 74 11.28 4.48 3.52
CA TYR A 74 12.40 4.01 2.68
C TYR A 74 13.30 2.96 3.36
N TRP A 75 12.82 2.35 4.45
CA TRP A 75 13.51 1.26 5.14
C TRP A 75 13.11 -0.13 4.59
N GLN A 76 13.90 -1.15 4.97
CA GLN A 76 13.84 -2.48 4.37
C GLN A 76 12.44 -3.15 4.47
N PRO A 77 11.77 -3.22 5.62
CA PRO A 77 10.42 -3.79 5.69
C PRO A 77 9.39 -3.10 4.78
N SER A 78 9.41 -1.76 4.66
CA SER A 78 8.49 -1.09 3.72
C SER A 78 8.78 -1.46 2.26
N ILE A 79 10.05 -1.66 1.88
CA ILE A 79 10.42 -2.15 0.55
C ILE A 79 9.84 -3.55 0.31
N GLU A 80 9.96 -4.43 1.31
CA GLU A 80 9.43 -5.79 1.26
C GLU A 80 7.91 -5.83 1.21
N ILE A 81 7.23 -5.00 2.01
CA ILE A 81 5.77 -4.84 1.99
C ILE A 81 5.31 -4.36 0.61
N ARG A 82 5.94 -3.34 0.02
CA ARG A 82 5.60 -2.86 -1.34
C ARG A 82 5.72 -3.97 -2.37
N ALA A 83 6.74 -4.83 -2.24
CA ALA A 83 6.93 -5.98 -3.11
C ALA A 83 5.92 -7.10 -2.86
N ALA A 84 5.57 -7.36 -1.59
CA ALA A 84 4.60 -8.36 -1.18
C ALA A 84 3.19 -8.00 -1.67
N VAL A 85 2.74 -6.75 -1.48
CA VAL A 85 1.44 -6.27 -2.00
C VAL A 85 1.32 -6.51 -3.51
N ARG A 86 2.39 -6.29 -4.28
CA ARG A 86 2.39 -6.60 -5.72
C ARG A 86 2.28 -8.09 -6.01
N LYS A 87 3.09 -8.92 -5.33
CA LYS A 87 3.10 -10.37 -5.52
C LYS A 87 1.72 -10.98 -5.19
N GLU A 88 1.09 -10.49 -4.14
CA GLU A 88 -0.24 -10.90 -3.66
C GLU A 88 -1.41 -10.25 -4.44
N LYS A 89 -1.14 -9.64 -5.60
CA LYS A 89 -2.16 -8.97 -6.44
C LYS A 89 -2.98 -7.92 -5.68
N GLY A 90 -2.39 -7.28 -4.66
CA GLY A 90 -3.00 -6.23 -3.85
C GLY A 90 -3.28 -4.93 -4.60
N LEU A 91 -2.50 -4.62 -5.66
CA LEU A 91 -2.70 -3.41 -6.45
C LEU A 91 -4.10 -3.32 -7.09
N PRO A 92 -4.60 -4.34 -7.82
CA PRO A 92 -6.00 -4.34 -8.30
C PRO A 92 -7.05 -4.17 -7.20
N ILE A 93 -6.86 -4.80 -6.04
CA ILE A 93 -7.82 -4.71 -4.92
C ILE A 93 -7.93 -3.25 -4.44
N LEU A 94 -6.80 -2.59 -4.22
CA LEU A 94 -6.79 -1.18 -3.81
C LEU A 94 -7.35 -0.24 -4.89
N VAL A 95 -7.16 -0.57 -6.18
CA VAL A 95 -7.76 0.18 -7.29
C VAL A 95 -9.28 0.02 -7.34
N GLU A 96 -9.79 -1.17 -7.00
CA GLU A 96 -11.24 -1.41 -6.93
C GLU A 96 -11.91 -0.58 -5.83
N LEU A 97 -11.26 -0.41 -4.67
CA LEU A 97 -11.75 0.44 -3.59
C LEU A 97 -11.92 1.91 -4.01
N LEU A 98 -11.18 2.39 -5.03
CA LEU A 98 -11.35 3.75 -5.56
C LEU A 98 -12.72 3.98 -6.22
N ARG A 99 -13.47 2.91 -6.50
CA ARG A 99 -14.81 2.97 -7.11
C ARG A 99 -15.94 3.03 -6.09
N MET A 100 -15.63 2.96 -4.80
CA MET A 100 -16.63 3.02 -3.73
C MET A 100 -17.13 4.46 -3.52
N GLU A 101 -18.41 4.59 -3.13
CA GLU A 101 -19.02 5.88 -2.76
C GLU A 101 -18.76 6.25 -1.28
N VAL A 102 -17.53 6.00 -0.80
CA VAL A 102 -17.15 6.26 0.59
C VAL A 102 -15.78 6.95 0.64
N ASP A 103 -15.81 8.28 0.70
CA ASP A 103 -14.63 9.16 0.55
C ASP A 103 -13.43 8.76 1.42
N ARG A 104 -13.66 8.37 2.68
CA ARG A 104 -12.59 7.97 3.59
C ARG A 104 -11.87 6.68 3.15
N VAL A 105 -12.61 5.71 2.62
CA VAL A 105 -12.05 4.47 2.06
C VAL A 105 -11.28 4.78 0.78
N VAL A 106 -11.86 5.60 -0.11
CA VAL A 106 -11.20 6.05 -1.34
C VAL A 106 -9.90 6.80 -1.02
N CYS A 107 -9.92 7.69 -0.03
CA CYS A 107 -8.75 8.45 0.41
C CYS A 107 -7.64 7.55 0.97
N ALA A 108 -8.01 6.59 1.83
CA ALA A 108 -7.07 5.63 2.39
C ALA A 108 -6.42 4.77 1.29
N ALA A 109 -7.24 4.25 0.36
CA ALA A 109 -6.78 3.43 -0.76
C ALA A 109 -5.89 4.21 -1.74
N ALA A 110 -6.28 5.44 -2.12
CA ALA A 110 -5.49 6.31 -2.99
C ALA A 110 -4.13 6.64 -2.37
N THR A 111 -4.12 6.90 -1.07
CA THR A 111 -2.89 7.21 -0.34
C THR A 111 -2.00 5.97 -0.18
N ALA A 112 -2.59 4.79 0.05
CA ALA A 112 -1.86 3.53 0.02
C ALA A 112 -1.21 3.30 -1.35
N LEU A 113 -1.96 3.46 -2.44
CA LEU A 113 -1.44 3.34 -3.82
C LEU A 113 -0.32 4.33 -4.11
N ARG A 114 -0.41 5.57 -3.63
CA ARG A 114 0.66 6.58 -3.73
C ARG A 114 1.95 6.09 -3.07
N ASN A 115 1.87 5.54 -1.86
CA ASN A 115 3.02 5.02 -1.14
C ASN A 115 3.58 3.75 -1.80
N LEU A 116 2.70 2.87 -2.29
CA LEU A 116 3.09 1.67 -3.04
C LEU A 116 3.83 2.00 -4.33
N ALA A 117 3.46 3.10 -5.00
CA ALA A 117 4.10 3.59 -6.22
C ALA A 117 5.50 4.22 -6.01
N ILE A 118 5.99 4.29 -4.77
CA ILE A 118 7.42 4.56 -4.51
C ILE A 118 8.29 3.44 -5.09
N ASP A 119 7.81 2.19 -5.10
CA ASP A 119 8.46 1.10 -5.83
C ASP A 119 8.21 1.27 -7.34
N GLN A 120 9.29 1.33 -8.12
CA GLN A 120 9.25 1.60 -9.56
C GLN A 120 8.41 0.56 -10.34
N ARG A 121 8.47 -0.72 -9.98
CA ARG A 121 7.67 -1.77 -10.63
C ARG A 121 6.19 -1.62 -10.29
N ASN A 122 5.86 -1.18 -9.07
CA ASN A 122 4.47 -0.87 -8.72
C ASN A 122 3.95 0.31 -9.54
N LYS A 123 4.76 1.36 -9.68
CA LYS A 123 4.42 2.56 -10.47
C LYS A 123 4.07 2.21 -11.91
N GLU A 124 4.85 1.36 -12.55
CA GLU A 124 4.61 0.88 -13.91
C GLU A 124 3.28 0.12 -14.02
N LEU A 125 3.00 -0.81 -13.11
CA LEU A 125 1.76 -1.60 -13.11
C LEU A 125 0.51 -0.76 -12.82
N ILE A 126 0.59 0.21 -11.91
CA ILE A 126 -0.51 1.13 -11.61
C ILE A 126 -0.76 2.06 -12.81
N GLY A 127 0.32 2.52 -13.47
CA GLY A 127 0.26 3.34 -14.67
C GLY A 127 -0.39 2.63 -15.85
N MET A 128 0.02 1.39 -16.16
CA MET A 128 -0.52 0.60 -17.27
C MET A 128 -2.03 0.38 -17.15
N LYS A 129 -2.54 0.07 -15.94
CA LYS A 129 -3.97 -0.13 -15.74
C LYS A 129 -4.82 1.12 -15.98
N ASN A 130 -4.24 2.32 -15.81
CA ASN A 130 -4.94 3.55 -16.17
C ASN A 130 -4.93 3.79 -17.68
N SER A 131 -3.86 3.37 -18.38
CA SER A 131 -3.75 3.46 -19.84
C SER A 131 -4.75 2.56 -20.56
N ASP A 132 -4.97 1.34 -20.07
CA ASP A 132 -5.91 0.39 -20.68
C ASP A 132 -7.38 0.87 -20.58
N ILE A 133 -7.72 1.62 -19.52
CA ILE A 133 -9.05 2.26 -19.35
C ILE A 133 -9.26 3.38 -20.38
N GLN A 134 -8.20 4.05 -20.85
CA GLN A 134 -8.31 5.07 -21.89
C GLN A 134 -8.51 4.46 -23.30
N LEU A 135 -8.02 3.24 -23.52
CA LEU A 135 -8.17 2.52 -24.79
C LEU A 135 -9.52 1.80 -24.93
N SER A 136 -10.19 1.44 -23.83
CA SER A 136 -11.52 0.82 -23.88
C SER A 136 -12.68 1.82 -24.06
N ASN A 137 -12.45 3.11 -23.83
CA ASN A 137 -13.46 4.17 -24.00
C ASN A 137 -13.38 4.89 -25.38
N THR A 138 -12.57 4.39 -26.31
CA THR A 138 -12.38 5.00 -27.64
C THR A 138 -12.63 4.03 -28.81
N LYS A 139 -13.50 3.03 -28.60
CA LYS A 139 -14.05 2.22 -29.70
C LYS A 139 -15.57 2.18 -29.64
#